data_AF-A0A9P3MH41-F1
#
_entry.id   AF-A0A9P3MH41-F1
#
_cell.length_a   1.000
_cell.length_b   1.000
_cell.length_c   1.000
_cell.angle_alpha   90.00
_cell.angle_beta   90.00
_cell.angle_gamma   90.00
#
_symmetry.space_group_name_H-M   'P 1'
#
loop_
_entity.id
_entity.type
_entity.pdbx_description
1 polymer ?
#
loop_
_entity_poly.entity_id
_entity_poly.type
_entity_poly.pdbx_seq_one_letter_code
_entity_poly.pdbx_strand_id
1 'polypeptide(L)'
;MAPTAGAGTAKMLSKLEASVKAGNFYEAQQLYKSVSARYLSRGGARAEDAVELLQSGACVQLQQRQVTCGTELALLLVDALSSTHAPHSQATVDRLLAINDAFKPLLSHQPASPPAAAANAAAAAAAGVESASESREQSAAASEAAASSEVSSAFDGCLSFLKAAIRWSLRSEGAPRHGAPELHDALAVLLWTHGATQDLEVASRHFVLGRDTKAFCSVLCQVMEQAFPDEVDLVLARAVLQYLAVGNMRGANGLMDDITGGGAQSSAPPLPDSPLMHFLRFLLLTLERDALPLFLLLRKVYAPSIRRDPQFHSYLDEIAHRYYKVARPSGGGDFMGGLLQMLMG
;
A
#
# COMPACT_ATOMS: atom_id res chain seq x y z
N MET A 1 26.67 0.56 -6.86
CA MET A 1 26.90 1.28 -8.14
C MET A 1 25.70 1.00 -9.02
N ALA A 2 24.92 2.02 -9.38
CA ALA A 2 23.79 1.85 -10.29
C ALA A 2 24.31 1.40 -11.67
N PRO A 3 23.64 0.45 -12.36
CA PRO A 3 24.04 0.08 -13.70
C PRO A 3 23.78 1.29 -14.60
N THR A 4 24.84 1.81 -15.21
CA THR A 4 24.73 2.92 -16.16
C THR A 4 24.08 2.41 -17.44
N ALA A 5 22.91 2.95 -17.76
CA ALA A 5 22.22 2.74 -19.02
C ALA A 5 23.20 2.83 -20.21
N GLY A 6 23.10 1.92 -21.18
CA GLY A 6 23.92 2.01 -22.39
C GLY A 6 23.74 3.39 -23.05
N ALA A 7 24.80 4.00 -23.60
CA ALA A 7 24.73 5.37 -24.15
C ALA A 7 23.58 5.60 -25.17
N GLY A 8 23.14 4.54 -25.86
CA GLY A 8 21.96 4.57 -26.74
C GLY A 8 20.61 4.62 -26.02
N THR A 9 20.46 3.98 -24.85
CA THR A 9 19.21 3.97 -24.07
C THR A 9 18.98 5.30 -23.38
N ALA A 10 20.04 5.92 -22.83
CA ALA A 10 19.97 7.27 -22.25
C ALA A 10 19.48 8.32 -23.27
N LYS A 11 19.97 8.27 -24.53
CA LYS A 11 19.52 9.17 -25.60
C LYS A 11 18.04 8.94 -25.97
N MET A 12 17.62 7.68 -25.97
CA MET A 12 16.23 7.30 -26.28
C MET A 12 15.27 7.75 -25.18
N LEU A 13 15.64 7.56 -23.91
CA LEU A 13 14.93 8.09 -22.74
C LEU A 13 14.71 9.59 -22.86
N SER A 14 15.79 10.36 -23.04
CA SER A 14 15.70 11.83 -23.18
C SER A 14 14.73 12.26 -24.30
N LYS A 15 14.75 11.57 -25.45
CA LYS A 15 13.84 11.86 -26.55
C LYS A 15 12.37 11.52 -26.22
N LEU A 16 12.11 10.40 -25.56
CA LEU A 16 10.76 9.99 -25.18
C LEU A 16 10.20 10.90 -24.08
N GLU A 17 11.00 11.27 -23.10
CA GLU A 17 10.62 12.24 -22.06
C GLU A 17 10.28 13.61 -22.66
N ALA A 18 11.07 14.09 -23.63
CA ALA A 18 10.75 15.31 -24.36
C ALA A 18 9.44 15.19 -25.14
N SER A 19 9.14 14.02 -25.73
CA SER A 19 7.88 13.76 -26.43
C SER A 19 6.68 13.82 -25.49
N VAL A 20 6.79 13.25 -24.28
CA VAL A 20 5.75 13.33 -23.25
C VAL A 20 5.54 14.79 -22.81
N LYS A 21 6.63 15.53 -22.54
CA LYS A 21 6.55 16.96 -22.16
C LYS A 21 5.99 17.85 -23.27
N ALA A 22 6.09 17.43 -24.53
CA ALA A 22 5.48 18.10 -25.67
C ALA A 22 3.97 17.79 -25.83
N GLY A 23 3.38 16.96 -24.97
CA GLY A 23 1.96 16.60 -24.99
C GLY A 23 1.61 15.38 -25.84
N ASN A 24 2.60 14.70 -26.45
CA ASN A 24 2.38 13.51 -27.28
C ASN A 24 2.34 12.24 -26.41
N PHE A 25 1.37 12.19 -25.49
CA PHE A 25 1.33 11.19 -24.41
C PHE A 25 1.14 9.77 -24.93
N TYR A 26 0.14 9.57 -25.79
CA TYR A 26 -0.20 8.25 -26.32
C TYR A 26 0.88 7.72 -27.28
N GLU A 27 1.38 8.57 -28.18
CA GLU A 27 2.45 8.20 -29.10
C GLU A 27 3.72 7.83 -28.34
N ALA A 28 4.09 8.60 -27.32
CA ALA A 28 5.23 8.29 -26.46
C ALA A 28 5.03 6.95 -25.74
N GLN A 29 3.83 6.69 -25.19
CA GLN A 29 3.49 5.43 -24.55
C GLN A 29 3.65 4.24 -25.49
N GLN A 30 3.14 4.31 -26.72
CA GLN A 30 3.29 3.23 -27.70
C GLN A 30 4.77 2.99 -28.06
N LEU A 31 5.58 4.05 -28.12
CA LEU A 31 7.02 3.92 -28.33
C LEU A 31 7.71 3.26 -27.13
N TYR A 32 7.37 3.63 -25.90
CA TYR A 32 7.84 2.95 -24.68
C TYR A 32 7.55 1.43 -24.73
N LYS A 33 6.31 1.06 -25.07
CA LYS A 33 5.88 -0.35 -25.22
C LYS A 33 6.68 -1.07 -26.31
N SER A 34 6.82 -0.46 -27.49
CA SER A 34 7.55 -1.04 -28.62
C SER A 34 9.05 -1.23 -28.35
N VAL A 35 9.72 -0.25 -27.73
CA VAL A 35 11.15 -0.33 -27.45
C VAL A 35 11.43 -1.35 -26.35
N SER A 36 10.69 -1.31 -25.24
CA SER A 36 10.87 -2.25 -24.14
C SER A 36 10.66 -3.69 -24.60
N ALA A 37 9.62 -3.99 -25.38
CA ALA A 37 9.39 -5.31 -25.95
C ALA A 37 10.58 -5.80 -26.82
N ARG A 38 11.17 -4.90 -27.63
CA ARG A 38 12.37 -5.22 -28.43
C ARG A 38 13.62 -5.46 -27.58
N TYR A 39 13.72 -4.83 -26.41
CA TYR A 39 14.84 -5.05 -25.50
C TYR A 39 14.67 -6.36 -24.74
N LEU A 40 13.46 -6.67 -24.28
CA LEU A 40 13.13 -7.95 -23.65
C LEU A 40 13.37 -9.13 -24.59
N SER A 41 12.99 -9.01 -25.87
CA SER A 41 13.23 -10.09 -26.85
C SER A 41 14.71 -10.35 -27.16
N ARG A 42 15.59 -9.37 -26.90
CA ARG A 42 17.05 -9.53 -27.04
C ARG A 42 17.70 -10.17 -25.82
N GLY A 43 17.04 -10.13 -24.66
CA GLY A 43 17.50 -10.74 -23.41
C GLY A 43 18.80 -10.17 -22.84
N GLY A 44 19.30 -10.82 -21.79
CA GLY A 44 20.56 -10.48 -21.12
C GLY A 44 20.56 -9.04 -20.59
N ALA A 45 21.66 -8.30 -20.84
CA ALA A 45 21.82 -6.92 -20.37
C ALA A 45 20.75 -5.94 -20.88
N ARG A 46 20.03 -6.29 -21.95
CA ARG A 46 18.93 -5.46 -22.49
C ARG A 46 17.65 -5.56 -21.67
N ALA A 47 17.49 -6.59 -20.84
CA ALA A 47 16.34 -6.69 -19.94
C ALA A 47 16.33 -5.52 -18.93
N GLU A 48 17.50 -5.16 -18.39
CA GLU A 48 17.63 -4.05 -17.45
C GLU A 48 17.34 -2.70 -18.12
N ASP A 49 17.84 -2.50 -19.34
CA ASP A 49 17.50 -1.32 -20.17
C ASP A 49 15.97 -1.20 -20.36
N ALA A 50 15.25 -2.32 -20.52
CA ALA A 50 13.80 -2.32 -20.68
C ALA A 50 13.07 -1.92 -19.40
N VAL A 51 13.53 -2.42 -18.25
CA VAL A 51 13.00 -2.09 -16.93
C VAL A 51 13.19 -0.60 -16.63
N GLU A 52 14.38 -0.06 -16.88
CA GLU A 52 14.67 1.37 -16.73
C GLU A 52 13.78 2.23 -17.64
N LEU A 53 13.60 1.80 -18.89
CA LEU A 53 12.76 2.49 -19.86
C LEU A 53 11.28 2.54 -19.41
N LEU A 54 10.74 1.40 -18.95
CA LEU A 54 9.36 1.33 -18.47
C LEU A 54 9.16 2.13 -17.17
N GLN A 55 10.14 2.10 -16.27
CA GLN A 55 10.10 2.87 -15.02
C GLN A 55 10.06 4.38 -15.29
N SER A 56 10.98 4.89 -16.11
CA SER A 56 10.97 6.31 -16.51
C SER A 56 9.65 6.68 -17.21
N GLY A 57 9.22 5.86 -18.17
CA GLY A 57 7.97 6.08 -18.90
C GLY A 57 6.75 6.17 -17.98
N ALA A 58 6.62 5.23 -17.02
CA ALA A 58 5.55 5.25 -16.03
C ALA A 58 5.58 6.54 -15.18
N CYS A 59 6.74 6.87 -14.58
CA CYS A 59 6.87 8.06 -13.74
C CYS A 59 6.56 9.36 -14.50
N VAL A 60 7.08 9.50 -15.72
CA VAL A 60 6.94 10.73 -16.51
C VAL A 60 5.50 10.91 -17.00
N GLN A 61 4.79 9.84 -17.36
CA GLN A 61 3.37 9.91 -17.70
C GLN A 61 2.52 10.30 -16.48
N LEU A 62 2.76 9.69 -15.32
CA LEU A 62 2.05 10.00 -14.08
C LEU A 62 2.30 11.46 -13.64
N GLN A 63 3.53 11.96 -13.76
CA GLN A 63 3.86 13.37 -13.50
C GLN A 63 3.11 14.35 -14.41
N GLN A 64 2.75 13.93 -15.62
CA GLN A 64 1.91 14.70 -16.56
C GLN A 64 0.41 14.40 -16.40
N ARG A 65 -0.01 13.81 -15.28
CA ARG A 65 -1.38 13.39 -14.97
C ARG A 65 -1.99 12.38 -15.94
N GLN A 66 -1.17 11.69 -16.74
CA GLN A 66 -1.64 10.65 -17.66
C GLN A 66 -1.73 9.32 -16.93
N VAL A 67 -2.75 9.19 -16.06
CA VAL A 67 -2.94 8.02 -15.17
C VAL A 67 -2.99 6.71 -15.95
N THR A 68 -3.82 6.61 -16.99
CA THR A 68 -3.99 5.39 -17.77
C THR A 68 -2.68 4.98 -18.45
N CYS A 69 -2.00 5.94 -19.09
CA CYS A 69 -0.73 5.67 -19.77
C CYS A 69 0.36 5.22 -18.79
N GLY A 70 0.47 5.91 -17.66
CA GLY A 70 1.45 5.62 -16.62
C GLY A 70 1.20 4.26 -15.96
N THR A 71 -0.05 3.94 -15.65
CA THR A 71 -0.46 2.66 -15.06
C THR A 71 -0.16 1.49 -15.98
N GLU A 72 -0.47 1.60 -17.28
CA GLU A 72 -0.13 0.54 -18.24
C GLU A 72 1.38 0.28 -18.31
N LEU A 73 2.21 1.33 -18.33
CA LEU A 73 3.66 1.17 -18.35
C LEU A 73 4.20 0.59 -17.03
N ALA A 74 3.59 0.96 -15.90
CA ALA A 74 3.93 0.41 -14.59
C ALA A 74 3.60 -1.10 -14.49
N LEU A 75 2.44 -1.52 -15.00
CA LEU A 75 2.08 -2.94 -15.07
C LEU A 75 3.01 -3.73 -16.01
N LEU A 76 3.34 -3.15 -17.17
CA LEU A 76 4.32 -3.77 -18.09
C LEU A 76 5.70 -3.90 -17.46
N LEU A 77 6.11 -3.00 -16.58
CA LEU A 77 7.34 -3.15 -15.82
C LEU A 77 7.27 -4.37 -14.91
N VAL A 78 6.16 -4.57 -14.19
CA VAL A 78 5.98 -5.75 -13.32
C VAL A 78 5.98 -7.05 -14.14
N ASP A 79 5.37 -7.05 -15.32
CA ASP A 79 5.39 -8.18 -16.24
C ASP A 79 6.81 -8.43 -16.79
N ALA A 80 7.56 -7.38 -17.08
CA ALA A 80 8.96 -7.49 -17.49
C ALA A 80 9.82 -8.11 -16.38
N LEU A 81 9.67 -7.68 -15.12
CA LEU A 81 10.35 -8.28 -13.97
C LEU A 81 9.98 -9.76 -13.79
N SER A 82 8.71 -10.10 -14.00
CA SER A 82 8.23 -11.49 -13.88
C SER A 82 8.77 -12.38 -15.00
N SER A 83 8.69 -11.93 -16.26
CA SER A 83 9.13 -12.68 -17.44
C SER A 83 10.64 -12.85 -17.55
N THR A 84 11.40 -11.92 -16.96
CA THR A 84 12.87 -12.00 -16.91
C THR A 84 13.39 -12.72 -15.67
N HIS A 85 12.50 -13.20 -14.80
CA HIS A 85 12.84 -13.79 -13.51
C HIS A 85 13.78 -12.89 -12.69
N ALA A 86 13.52 -11.58 -12.71
CA ALA A 86 14.33 -10.63 -11.96
C ALA A 86 14.30 -10.97 -10.46
N PRO A 87 15.47 -11.12 -9.81
CA PRO A 87 15.53 -11.44 -8.40
C PRO A 87 15.00 -10.28 -7.56
N HIS A 88 14.51 -10.61 -6.37
CA HIS A 88 14.20 -9.62 -5.37
C HIS A 88 15.47 -8.90 -4.94
N SER A 89 15.46 -7.57 -5.02
CA SER A 89 16.54 -6.73 -4.55
C SER A 89 15.98 -5.38 -4.08
N GLN A 90 16.71 -4.69 -3.20
CA GLN A 90 16.32 -3.36 -2.77
C GLN A 90 16.19 -2.40 -3.96
N ALA A 91 17.11 -2.47 -4.93
CA ALA A 91 17.05 -1.62 -6.12
C ALA A 91 15.76 -1.85 -6.95
N THR A 92 15.31 -3.11 -7.09
CA THR A 92 14.07 -3.42 -7.79
C THR A 92 12.86 -2.89 -7.03
N VAL A 93 12.85 -3.03 -5.70
CA VAL A 93 11.79 -2.49 -4.85
C VAL A 93 11.76 -0.95 -4.91
N ASP A 94 12.91 -0.29 -4.87
CA ASP A 94 13.03 1.17 -4.96
C ASP A 94 12.48 1.69 -6.31
N ARG A 95 12.72 0.97 -7.41
CA ARG A 95 12.13 1.29 -8.73
C ARG A 95 10.60 1.24 -8.70
N LEU A 96 10.02 0.24 -8.04
CA LEU A 96 8.57 0.10 -7.90
C LEU A 96 8.00 1.18 -6.98
N LEU A 97 8.69 1.50 -5.88
CA LEU A 97 8.30 2.57 -4.97
C LEU A 97 8.39 3.96 -5.62
N ALA A 98 9.34 4.19 -6.51
CA ALA A 98 9.41 5.44 -7.28
C ALA A 98 8.17 5.67 -8.16
N ILE A 99 7.58 4.59 -8.70
CA ILE A 99 6.31 4.67 -9.45
C ILE A 99 5.16 4.96 -8.49
N ASN A 100 5.10 4.28 -7.34
CA ASN A 100 4.13 4.57 -6.28
C ASN A 100 4.20 6.04 -5.84
N ASP A 101 5.39 6.60 -5.69
CA ASP A 101 5.58 8.01 -5.34
C ASP A 101 5.07 8.95 -6.44
N ALA A 102 5.15 8.55 -7.70
CA ALA A 102 4.59 9.32 -8.82
C ALA A 102 3.04 9.33 -8.83
N PHE A 103 2.39 8.35 -8.20
CA PHE A 103 0.92 8.37 -7.99
C PHE A 103 0.50 9.34 -6.89
N LYS A 104 1.32 9.56 -5.85
CA LYS A 104 0.93 10.36 -4.66
C LYS A 104 0.37 11.76 -4.99
N PRO A 105 0.99 12.58 -5.87
CA PRO A 105 0.44 13.88 -6.22
C PRO A 105 -0.93 13.84 -6.92
N LEU A 106 -1.25 12.72 -7.58
CA LEU A 106 -2.54 12.50 -8.26
C LEU A 106 -3.65 12.10 -7.29
N LEU A 107 -3.27 11.52 -6.15
CA LEU A 107 -4.17 11.09 -5.08
C LEU A 107 -4.48 12.23 -4.09
N SER A 108 -3.60 13.22 -3.99
CA SER A 108 -3.84 14.46 -3.27
C SER A 108 -4.56 15.47 -4.17
N HIS A 109 -5.63 16.12 -3.69
CA HIS A 109 -6.28 17.25 -4.36
C HIS A 109 -5.35 18.47 -4.47
N GLN A 110 -4.38 18.43 -5.39
CA GLN A 110 -3.77 19.64 -5.91
C GLN A 110 -4.16 19.74 -7.37
N PRO A 111 -4.91 20.75 -7.83
CA PRO A 111 -5.00 21.01 -9.26
C PRO A 111 -3.61 21.41 -9.75
N ALA A 112 -3.17 20.87 -10.89
CA ALA A 112 -1.98 21.36 -11.55
C ALA A 112 -2.15 22.88 -11.77
N SER A 113 -1.16 23.69 -11.38
CA SER A 113 -1.16 25.10 -11.77
C SER A 113 -1.29 25.16 -13.30
N PRO A 114 -2.26 25.92 -13.84
CA PRO A 114 -2.39 26.03 -15.28
C PRO A 114 -1.10 26.64 -15.86
N PRO A 115 -0.67 26.22 -17.06
CA PRO A 115 0.43 26.90 -17.74
C PRO A 115 0.09 28.39 -17.86
N ALA A 116 1.09 29.25 -17.63
CA ALA A 116 0.96 30.71 -17.54
C ALA A 116 0.21 31.39 -18.72
N ALA A 117 0.00 30.68 -19.83
CA ALA A 117 -0.78 31.13 -20.97
C ALA A 117 -2.30 31.27 -20.69
N ALA A 118 -2.87 30.53 -19.73
CA ALA A 118 -4.31 30.57 -19.46
C ALA A 118 -4.75 31.70 -18.50
N ALA A 119 -3.83 32.22 -17.67
CA ALA A 119 -4.12 33.26 -16.69
C ALA A 119 -4.47 34.62 -17.35
N ASN A 120 -3.95 34.88 -18.55
CA ASN A 120 -4.18 36.15 -19.26
C ASN A 120 -5.54 36.23 -19.97
N ALA A 121 -6.25 35.11 -20.15
CA ALA A 121 -7.58 35.10 -20.76
C ALA A 121 -8.70 35.37 -19.75
N ALA A 122 -8.51 35.01 -18.48
CA ALA A 122 -9.52 35.15 -17.43
C ALA A 122 -9.72 36.60 -16.95
N ALA A 123 -8.73 37.48 -17.14
CA ALA A 123 -8.81 38.88 -16.71
C ALA A 123 -9.73 39.76 -17.60
N ALA A 124 -10.08 39.31 -18.81
CA ALA A 124 -10.88 40.10 -19.75
C ALA A 124 -12.41 39.92 -19.64
N ALA A 125 -12.90 38.92 -18.87
CA ALA A 125 -14.30 38.51 -18.88
C ALA A 125 -15.12 38.96 -17.65
N ALA A 126 -14.59 39.85 -16.80
CA ALA A 126 -15.25 40.28 -15.57
C ALA A 126 -16.12 41.55 -15.75
N ALA A 127 -17.13 41.50 -16.62
CA ALA A 127 -18.19 42.51 -16.69
C ALA A 127 -19.52 41.91 -17.20
N GLY A 128 -20.35 41.41 -16.29
CA GLY A 128 -21.72 40.95 -16.57
C GLY A 128 -22.26 40.08 -15.42
N VAL A 129 -23.17 40.62 -14.60
CA VAL A 129 -23.61 40.03 -13.33
C VAL A 129 -25.07 39.56 -13.44
N GLU A 130 -25.26 38.24 -13.24
CA GLU A 130 -26.41 37.49 -12.67
C GLU A 130 -26.55 36.10 -13.31
N SER A 131 -26.54 35.95 -14.65
CA SER A 131 -26.44 34.63 -15.33
C SER A 131 -25.05 33.97 -15.23
N ALA A 132 -24.07 34.73 -14.75
CA ALA A 132 -22.72 34.29 -14.47
C ALA A 132 -22.61 33.45 -13.18
N SER A 133 -23.61 33.48 -12.30
CA SER A 133 -23.60 32.75 -11.01
C SER A 133 -23.88 31.25 -11.21
N GLU A 134 -24.99 30.90 -11.88
CA GLU A 134 -25.34 29.52 -12.21
C GLU A 134 -24.32 28.84 -13.13
N SER A 135 -23.75 29.58 -14.09
CA SER A 135 -22.69 29.06 -14.97
C SER A 135 -21.34 28.90 -14.26
N ARG A 136 -21.04 29.71 -13.23
CA ARG A 136 -19.90 29.50 -12.32
C ARG A 136 -20.11 28.30 -11.41
N GLU A 137 -21.32 28.10 -10.89
CA GLU A 137 -21.64 26.95 -10.05
C GLU A 137 -21.60 25.64 -10.83
N GLN A 138 -22.15 25.61 -12.05
CA GLN A 138 -22.09 24.45 -12.94
C GLN A 138 -20.66 24.13 -13.40
N SER A 139 -19.83 25.15 -13.70
CA SER A 139 -18.42 24.93 -14.06
C SER A 139 -17.57 24.49 -12.87
N ALA A 140 -17.85 24.98 -11.66
CA ALA A 140 -17.21 24.52 -10.43
C ALA A 140 -17.56 23.05 -10.13
N ALA A 141 -18.84 22.68 -10.22
CA ALA A 141 -19.30 21.30 -10.02
C ALA A 141 -18.71 20.33 -11.06
N ALA A 142 -18.60 20.75 -12.33
CA ALA A 142 -17.96 19.94 -13.38
C ALA A 142 -16.46 19.75 -13.14
N SER A 143 -15.76 20.78 -12.65
CA SER A 143 -14.35 20.74 -12.27
C SER A 143 -14.11 19.79 -11.09
N GLU A 144 -14.99 19.82 -10.08
CA GLU A 144 -14.92 18.94 -8.90
C GLU A 144 -15.22 17.48 -9.24
N ALA A 145 -16.21 17.22 -10.11
CA ALA A 145 -16.52 15.88 -10.60
C ALA A 145 -15.35 15.30 -11.44
N ALA A 146 -14.73 16.12 -12.28
CA ALA A 146 -13.55 15.71 -13.05
C ALA A 146 -12.36 15.39 -12.14
N ALA A 147 -12.08 16.22 -11.13
CA ALA A 147 -11.03 15.96 -10.16
C ALA A 147 -11.27 14.68 -9.35
N SER A 148 -12.52 14.41 -8.96
CA SER A 148 -12.89 13.18 -8.25
C SER A 148 -12.70 11.93 -9.13
N SER A 149 -13.03 12.04 -10.42
CA SER A 149 -12.79 10.97 -11.41
C SER A 149 -11.30 10.71 -11.63
N GLU A 150 -10.48 11.77 -11.70
CA GLU A 150 -9.02 11.64 -11.80
C GLU A 150 -8.42 10.93 -10.58
N VAL A 151 -8.82 11.33 -9.37
CA VAL A 151 -8.37 10.70 -8.11
C VAL A 151 -8.81 9.24 -8.07
N SER A 152 -10.05 8.92 -8.44
CA SER A 152 -10.54 7.54 -8.51
C SER A 152 -9.71 6.71 -9.49
N SER A 153 -9.43 7.23 -10.68
CA SER A 153 -8.62 6.53 -11.68
C SER A 153 -7.19 6.32 -11.19
N ALA A 154 -6.60 7.32 -10.52
CA ALA A 154 -5.27 7.23 -9.93
C ALA A 154 -5.22 6.19 -8.81
N PHE A 155 -6.27 6.11 -7.98
CA PHE A 155 -6.42 5.10 -6.95
C PHE A 155 -6.47 3.69 -7.56
N ASP A 156 -7.33 3.45 -8.53
CA ASP A 156 -7.47 2.15 -9.19
C ASP A 156 -6.17 1.73 -9.90
N GLY A 157 -5.50 2.68 -10.55
CA GLY A 157 -4.22 2.46 -11.20
C GLY A 157 -3.12 2.10 -10.22
N CYS A 158 -2.99 2.84 -9.11
CA CYS A 158 -1.99 2.57 -8.08
C CYS A 158 -2.27 1.24 -7.37
N LEU A 159 -3.54 0.96 -7.04
CA LEU A 159 -3.98 -0.26 -6.38
C LEU A 159 -3.66 -1.50 -7.23
N SER A 160 -4.02 -1.49 -8.51
CA SER A 160 -3.75 -2.60 -9.43
C SER A 160 -2.24 -2.82 -9.63
N PHE A 161 -1.47 -1.73 -9.75
CA PHE A 161 -0.02 -1.77 -9.83
C PHE A 161 0.63 -2.37 -8.57
N LEU A 162 0.31 -1.88 -7.37
CA LEU A 162 0.87 -2.37 -6.12
C LEU A 162 0.50 -3.84 -5.87
N LYS A 163 -0.74 -4.24 -6.15
CA LYS A 163 -1.15 -5.65 -6.11
C LYS A 163 -0.31 -6.52 -7.07
N ALA A 164 -0.06 -6.05 -8.30
CA ALA A 164 0.80 -6.76 -9.24
C ALA A 164 2.25 -6.85 -8.72
N ALA A 165 2.79 -5.74 -8.20
CA ALA A 165 4.14 -5.68 -7.66
C ALA A 165 4.34 -6.62 -6.45
N ILE A 166 3.37 -6.70 -5.53
CA ILE A 166 3.40 -7.66 -4.42
C ILE A 166 3.36 -9.10 -4.95
N ARG A 167 2.46 -9.39 -5.91
CA ARG A 167 2.37 -10.72 -6.56
C ARG A 167 3.66 -11.13 -7.28
N TRP A 168 4.37 -10.19 -7.89
CA TRP A 168 5.71 -10.43 -8.41
C TRP A 168 6.69 -10.75 -7.27
N SER A 169 6.73 -9.89 -6.24
CA SER A 169 7.67 -10.06 -5.13
C SER A 169 7.52 -11.42 -4.43
N LEU A 170 6.29 -11.90 -4.23
CA LEU A 170 5.98 -13.22 -3.66
C LEU A 170 6.59 -14.40 -4.42
N ARG A 171 6.81 -14.25 -5.74
CA ARG A 171 7.29 -15.31 -6.63
C ARG A 171 8.75 -15.11 -7.04
N SER A 172 9.31 -13.93 -6.81
CA SER A 172 10.69 -13.61 -7.18
C SER A 172 11.70 -14.33 -6.27
N GLU A 173 12.84 -14.72 -6.85
CA GLU A 173 13.92 -15.38 -6.12
C GLU A 173 14.51 -14.43 -5.07
N GLY A 174 14.75 -14.94 -3.86
CA GLY A 174 15.32 -14.16 -2.75
C GLY A 174 14.34 -13.25 -2.02
N ALA A 175 13.05 -13.26 -2.37
CA ALA A 175 12.04 -12.47 -1.70
C ALA A 175 11.65 -13.00 -0.32
N PRO A 176 11.17 -12.13 0.59
CA PRO A 176 10.54 -12.56 1.82
C PRO A 176 9.29 -13.41 1.55
N ARG A 177 8.98 -14.34 2.47
CA ARG A 177 7.87 -15.29 2.36
C ARG A 177 6.51 -14.66 2.02
N HIS A 178 6.29 -13.43 2.47
CA HIS A 178 5.02 -12.72 2.32
C HIS A 178 5.06 -11.61 1.28
N GLY A 179 6.13 -11.52 0.48
CA GLY A 179 6.35 -10.41 -0.46
C GLY A 179 7.18 -9.29 0.18
N ALA A 180 7.50 -8.28 -0.62
CA ALA A 180 8.32 -7.14 -0.19
C ALA A 180 7.55 -6.27 0.83
N PRO A 181 8.03 -6.14 2.09
CA PRO A 181 7.31 -5.40 3.13
C PRO A 181 7.04 -3.94 2.77
N GLU A 182 7.94 -3.29 2.05
CA GLU A 182 7.82 -1.88 1.65
C GLU A 182 6.66 -1.66 0.66
N LEU A 183 6.37 -2.67 -0.18
CA LEU A 183 5.20 -2.63 -1.06
C LEU A 183 3.90 -2.85 -0.27
N HIS A 184 3.95 -3.66 0.80
CA HIS A 184 2.83 -3.79 1.73
C HIS A 184 2.57 -2.49 2.49
N ASP A 185 3.60 -1.79 2.97
CA ASP A 185 3.47 -0.48 3.60
C ASP A 185 2.77 0.52 2.66
N ALA A 186 3.25 0.61 1.41
CA ALA A 186 2.67 1.49 0.40
C ALA A 186 1.20 1.18 0.11
N LEU A 187 0.85 -0.11 -0.04
CA LEU A 187 -0.52 -0.53 -0.31
C LEU A 187 -1.44 -0.32 0.91
N ALA A 188 -0.94 -0.58 2.12
CA ALA A 188 -1.70 -0.36 3.35
C ALA A 188 -2.07 1.13 3.52
N VAL A 189 -1.10 2.02 3.29
CA VAL A 189 -1.33 3.47 3.32
C VAL A 189 -2.33 3.88 2.24
N LEU A 190 -2.17 3.42 0.99
CA LEU A 190 -3.10 3.72 -0.10
C LEU A 190 -4.55 3.34 0.26
N LEU A 191 -4.74 2.13 0.77
CA LEU A 191 -6.07 1.62 1.15
C LEU A 191 -6.69 2.40 2.31
N TRP A 192 -5.89 2.80 3.30
CA TRP A 192 -6.36 3.58 4.43
C TRP A 192 -6.68 5.04 4.06
N THR A 193 -5.80 5.71 3.32
CA THR A 193 -5.92 7.15 3.06
C THR A 193 -6.85 7.48 1.90
N HIS A 194 -6.93 6.62 0.89
CA HIS A 194 -7.68 6.88 -0.34
C HIS A 194 -8.77 5.83 -0.64
N GLY A 195 -8.87 4.75 0.15
CA GLY A 195 -9.92 3.77 -0.02
C GLY A 195 -11.30 4.31 0.38
N ALA A 196 -12.33 3.95 -0.38
CA ALA A 196 -13.69 4.48 -0.21
C ALA A 196 -14.30 4.25 1.18
N THR A 197 -13.93 3.17 1.86
CA THR A 197 -14.52 2.76 3.15
C THR A 197 -13.56 2.89 4.34
N GLN A 198 -12.29 3.28 4.11
CA GLN A 198 -11.23 3.27 5.13
C GLN A 198 -11.26 2.00 6.00
N ASP A 199 -11.38 0.84 5.35
CA ASP A 199 -11.58 -0.43 6.05
C ASP A 199 -10.28 -0.88 6.71
N LEU A 200 -10.22 -0.75 8.05
CA LEU A 200 -9.09 -1.19 8.86
C LEU A 200 -8.83 -2.68 8.70
N GLU A 201 -9.84 -3.53 8.51
CA GLU A 201 -9.65 -4.96 8.35
C GLU A 201 -8.85 -5.26 7.07
N VAL A 202 -9.14 -4.54 5.98
CA VAL A 202 -8.43 -4.68 4.71
C VAL A 202 -7.02 -4.09 4.79
N ALA A 203 -6.89 -2.88 5.32
CA ALA A 203 -5.60 -2.19 5.42
C ALA A 203 -4.62 -2.90 6.38
N SER A 204 -5.11 -3.35 7.54
CA SER A 204 -4.30 -4.01 8.57
C SER A 204 -3.60 -5.28 8.07
N ARG A 205 -4.23 -6.03 7.16
CA ARG A 205 -3.63 -7.21 6.49
C ARG A 205 -2.34 -6.89 5.74
N HIS A 206 -2.20 -5.66 5.25
CA HIS A 206 -0.97 -5.18 4.62
C HIS A 206 -0.02 -4.54 5.63
N PHE A 207 -0.52 -3.71 6.56
CA PHE A 207 0.32 -3.11 7.61
C PHE A 207 1.11 -4.16 8.42
N VAL A 208 0.49 -5.30 8.77
CA VAL A 208 1.17 -6.34 9.56
C VAL A 208 2.27 -7.09 8.80
N LEU A 209 2.25 -7.02 7.47
CA LEU A 209 3.26 -7.57 6.58
C LEU A 209 4.33 -6.54 6.18
N GLY A 210 4.10 -5.27 6.52
CA GLY A 210 4.98 -4.15 6.27
C GLY A 210 6.14 -4.01 7.25
N ARG A 211 6.96 -2.98 7.07
CA ARG A 211 8.06 -2.60 7.97
C ARG A 211 7.76 -1.33 8.76
N ASP A 212 6.81 -0.50 8.31
CA ASP A 212 6.48 0.77 8.97
C ASP A 212 5.44 0.58 10.09
N THR A 213 5.91 0.19 11.27
CA THR A 213 5.07 0.04 12.46
C THR A 213 4.47 1.37 12.92
N LYS A 214 5.13 2.51 12.62
CA LYS A 214 4.67 3.84 13.05
C LYS A 214 3.47 4.29 12.24
N ALA A 215 3.47 4.04 10.93
CA ALA A 215 2.30 4.31 10.10
C ALA A 215 1.08 3.53 10.60
N PHE A 216 1.24 2.23 10.89
CA PHE A 216 0.12 1.44 11.41
C PHE A 216 -0.34 1.90 12.80
N CYS A 217 0.60 2.25 13.68
CA CYS A 217 0.30 2.82 14.99
C CYS A 217 -0.52 4.11 14.85
N SER A 218 -0.13 5.03 13.96
CA SER A 218 -0.87 6.26 13.69
C SER A 218 -2.31 5.99 13.21
N VAL A 219 -2.49 5.00 12.34
CA VAL A 219 -3.82 4.57 11.86
C VAL A 219 -4.67 4.02 13.01
N LEU A 220 -4.07 3.18 13.87
CA LEU A 220 -4.77 2.62 15.02
C LEU A 220 -5.17 3.70 16.03
N CYS A 221 -4.30 4.68 16.32
CA CYS A 221 -4.64 5.81 17.17
C CYS A 221 -5.85 6.58 16.61
N GLN A 222 -5.85 6.89 15.31
CA GLN A 222 -6.97 7.56 14.65
C GLN A 222 -8.27 6.76 14.77
N VAL A 223 -8.23 5.43 14.60
CA VAL A 223 -9.40 4.56 14.77
C VAL A 223 -9.88 4.54 16.21
N MET A 224 -8.95 4.42 17.17
CA MET A 224 -9.26 4.36 18.59
C MET A 224 -9.86 5.67 19.10
N GLU A 225 -9.47 6.82 18.55
CA GLU A 225 -10.08 8.13 18.86
C GLU A 225 -11.55 8.21 18.44
N GLN A 226 -11.93 7.46 17.41
CA GLN A 226 -13.31 7.43 16.87
C GLN A 226 -14.13 6.25 17.40
N ALA A 227 -13.48 5.28 18.06
CA ALA A 227 -14.13 4.08 18.58
C ALA A 227 -14.93 4.35 19.86
N PHE A 228 -15.90 3.49 20.16
CA PHE A 228 -16.55 3.51 21.47
C PHE A 228 -15.54 3.16 22.57
N PRO A 229 -15.64 3.76 23.78
CA PRO A 229 -14.67 3.54 24.85
C PRO A 229 -14.47 2.07 25.23
N ASP A 230 -15.51 1.26 25.12
CA ASP A 230 -15.47 -0.17 25.39
C ASP A 230 -14.84 -0.97 24.23
N GLU A 231 -14.76 -0.44 23.01
CA GLU A 231 -14.17 -1.12 21.85
C GLU A 231 -12.69 -0.78 21.59
N VAL A 232 -12.15 0.23 22.28
CA VAL A 232 -10.75 0.67 22.13
C VAL A 232 -9.76 -0.49 22.30
N ASP A 233 -10.01 -1.37 23.28
CA ASP A 233 -9.15 -2.54 23.52
C ASP A 233 -9.26 -3.61 22.43
N LEU A 234 -10.40 -3.72 21.74
CA LEU A 234 -10.60 -4.64 20.61
C LEU A 234 -9.78 -4.22 19.40
N VAL A 235 -9.72 -2.91 19.12
CA VAL A 235 -8.93 -2.36 18.00
C VAL A 235 -7.46 -2.76 18.14
N LEU A 236 -6.89 -2.53 19.32
CA LEU A 236 -5.51 -2.89 19.62
C LEU A 236 -5.30 -4.41 19.66
N ALA A 237 -6.20 -5.15 20.31
CA ALA A 237 -6.12 -6.60 20.37
C ALA A 237 -6.09 -7.23 18.97
N ARG A 238 -6.92 -6.74 18.04
CA ARG A 238 -6.94 -7.22 16.66
C ARG A 238 -5.57 -7.04 16.00
N ALA A 239 -4.98 -5.85 16.08
CA ALA A 239 -3.69 -5.56 15.48
C ALA A 239 -2.55 -6.41 16.07
N VAL A 240 -2.49 -6.54 17.40
CA VAL A 240 -1.48 -7.36 18.10
C VAL A 240 -1.62 -8.84 17.69
N LEU A 241 -2.84 -9.38 17.71
CA LEU A 241 -3.10 -10.76 17.33
C LEU A 241 -2.79 -11.04 15.86
N GLN A 242 -3.04 -10.09 14.96
CA GLN A 242 -2.66 -10.22 13.55
C GLN A 242 -1.14 -10.27 13.36
N TYR A 243 -0.37 -9.39 14.02
CA TYR A 243 1.10 -9.46 14.01
C TYR A 243 1.61 -10.80 14.51
N LEU A 244 1.05 -11.30 15.62
CA LEU A 244 1.41 -12.60 16.17
C LEU A 244 1.05 -13.74 15.20
N ALA A 245 -0.13 -13.72 14.58
CA ALA A 245 -0.55 -14.74 13.62
C ALA A 245 0.36 -14.83 12.38
N VAL A 246 0.92 -13.69 11.92
CA VAL A 246 1.93 -13.67 10.85
C VAL A 246 3.35 -14.02 11.33
N GLY A 247 3.55 -14.18 12.65
CA GLY A 247 4.84 -14.55 13.25
C GLY A 247 5.76 -13.38 13.56
N ASN A 248 5.22 -12.16 13.56
CA ASN A 248 6.00 -10.95 13.79
C ASN A 248 5.88 -10.53 15.27
N MET A 249 6.57 -11.27 16.15
CA MET A 249 6.63 -10.96 17.59
C MET A 249 7.21 -9.57 17.88
N ARG A 250 8.20 -9.16 17.08
CA ARG A 250 8.83 -7.84 17.22
C ARG A 250 7.85 -6.71 16.93
N GLY A 251 7.07 -6.83 15.85
CA GLY A 251 6.03 -5.86 15.50
C GLY A 251 4.92 -5.82 16.54
N ALA A 252 4.49 -6.97 17.05
CA ALA A 252 3.47 -7.05 18.11
C ALA A 252 3.90 -6.32 19.40
N ASN A 253 5.12 -6.58 19.90
CA ASN A 253 5.66 -5.90 21.07
C ASN A 253 5.89 -4.40 20.80
N GLY A 254 6.49 -4.05 19.66
CA GLY A 254 6.73 -2.65 19.30
C GLY A 254 5.43 -1.83 19.22
N LEU A 255 4.37 -2.42 18.64
CA LEU A 255 3.05 -1.78 18.61
C LEU A 255 2.46 -1.61 20.02
N MET A 256 2.59 -2.64 20.87
CA MET A 256 2.14 -2.58 22.25
C MET A 256 2.86 -1.46 23.01
N ASP A 257 4.18 -1.35 22.84
CA ASP A 257 5.03 -0.34 23.48
C ASP A 257 4.74 1.07 22.94
N ASP A 258 4.56 1.24 21.63
CA ASP A 258 4.28 2.55 21.03
C ASP A 258 2.93 3.12 21.53
N ILE A 259 1.94 2.26 21.74
CA ILE A 259 0.59 2.66 22.18
C ILE A 259 0.52 2.76 23.72
N THR A 260 1.18 1.88 24.48
CA THR A 260 1.12 1.90 25.96
C THR A 260 2.22 2.69 26.64
N GLY A 261 3.35 2.92 25.98
CA GLY A 261 4.62 3.38 26.56
C GLY A 261 4.65 4.83 27.02
N GLY A 262 3.56 5.59 26.88
CA GLY A 262 3.37 6.87 27.60
C GLY A 262 4.45 7.93 27.40
N GLY A 263 5.15 7.95 26.25
CA GLY A 263 6.02 9.08 25.91
C GLY A 263 5.18 10.34 25.64
N ALA A 264 5.71 11.52 25.96
CA ALA A 264 5.09 12.85 25.76
C ALA A 264 4.72 13.21 24.29
N GLN A 265 4.79 12.24 23.37
CA GLN A 265 4.44 12.34 21.96
C GLN A 265 3.50 11.21 21.49
N SER A 266 2.98 10.35 22.38
CA SER A 266 1.98 9.34 21.97
C SER A 266 0.64 10.05 21.81
N SER A 267 0.15 10.14 20.58
CA SER A 267 -1.20 10.60 20.24
C SER A 267 -2.28 9.56 20.58
N ALA A 268 -1.92 8.44 21.23
CA ALA A 268 -2.85 7.37 21.52
C ALA A 268 -3.87 7.79 22.60
N PRO A 269 -5.17 7.47 22.41
CA PRO A 269 -6.17 7.69 23.44
C PRO A 269 -5.89 6.82 24.67
N PRO A 270 -6.38 7.22 25.87
CA PRO A 270 -6.15 6.47 27.10
C PRO A 270 -6.72 5.05 26.97
N LEU A 271 -5.85 4.06 27.14
CA LEU A 271 -6.25 2.65 27.09
C LEU A 271 -7.01 2.23 28.35
N PRO A 272 -8.07 1.42 28.22
CA PRO A 272 -8.79 0.89 29.38
C PRO A 272 -7.96 -0.17 30.10
N ASP A 273 -8.07 -0.23 31.43
CA ASP A 273 -7.54 -1.36 32.20
C ASP A 273 -8.53 -2.54 32.15
N SER A 274 -8.56 -3.23 31.01
CA SER A 274 -9.52 -4.30 30.74
C SER A 274 -8.89 -5.71 30.85
N PRO A 275 -9.70 -6.76 31.10
CA PRO A 275 -9.21 -8.13 31.06
C PRO A 275 -8.62 -8.51 29.68
N LEU A 276 -9.08 -7.92 28.58
CA LEU A 276 -8.51 -8.16 27.26
C LEU A 276 -7.09 -7.59 27.16
N MET A 277 -6.86 -6.41 27.71
CA MET A 277 -5.52 -5.81 27.78
C MET A 277 -4.57 -6.64 28.64
N HIS A 278 -5.07 -7.22 29.75
CA HIS A 278 -4.29 -8.14 30.58
C HIS A 278 -3.92 -9.41 29.79
N PHE A 279 -4.89 -9.96 29.06
CA PHE A 279 -4.68 -11.10 28.18
C PHE A 279 -3.57 -10.85 27.16
N LEU A 280 -3.58 -9.70 26.46
CA LEU A 280 -2.53 -9.38 25.48
C LEU A 280 -1.14 -9.33 26.11
N ARG A 281 -1.00 -8.65 27.26
CA ARG A 281 0.29 -8.57 27.98
C ARG A 281 0.79 -9.95 28.39
N PHE A 282 -0.08 -10.79 28.97
CA PHE A 282 0.30 -12.15 29.35
C PHE A 282 0.56 -13.04 28.14
N LEU A 283 -0.16 -12.86 27.04
CA LEU A 283 0.03 -13.60 25.80
C LEU A 283 1.42 -13.32 25.21
N LEU A 284 1.81 -12.04 25.09
CA LEU A 284 3.12 -11.64 24.61
C LEU A 284 4.24 -12.29 25.43
N LEU A 285 4.19 -12.16 26.76
CA LEU A 285 5.14 -12.80 27.69
C LEU A 285 5.16 -14.34 27.57
N THR A 286 4.00 -14.95 27.35
CA THR A 286 3.88 -16.41 27.24
C THR A 286 4.55 -16.92 25.97
N LEU A 287 4.42 -16.20 24.86
CA LEU A 287 4.97 -16.59 23.56
C LEU A 287 6.50 -16.43 23.46
N GLU A 288 7.14 -15.76 24.41
CA GLU A 288 8.61 -15.73 24.54
C GLU A 288 9.19 -17.08 25.02
N ARG A 289 8.32 -17.99 25.48
CA ARG A 289 8.70 -19.25 26.12
C ARG A 289 8.00 -20.41 25.42
N ASP A 290 8.56 -21.60 25.53
CA ASP A 290 7.83 -22.83 25.15
C ASP A 290 6.83 -23.20 26.24
N ALA A 291 5.69 -22.50 26.28
CA ALA A 291 4.71 -22.56 27.35
C ALA A 291 3.27 -22.80 26.83
N LEU A 292 3.09 -23.81 25.97
CA LEU A 292 1.77 -24.20 25.46
C LEU A 292 0.69 -24.37 26.55
N PRO A 293 0.95 -25.01 27.71
CA PRO A 293 -0.05 -25.11 28.78
C PRO A 293 -0.53 -23.76 29.30
N LEU A 294 0.37 -22.78 29.41
CA LEU A 294 0.03 -21.42 29.84
C LEU A 294 -0.78 -20.70 28.77
N PHE A 295 -0.41 -20.85 27.50
CA PHE A 295 -1.19 -20.31 26.38
C PHE A 295 -2.63 -20.82 26.37
N LEU A 296 -2.83 -22.14 26.56
CA LEU A 296 -4.17 -22.75 26.62
C LEU A 296 -4.95 -22.28 27.86
N LEU A 297 -4.27 -22.10 29.00
CA LEU A 297 -4.87 -21.53 30.20
C LEU A 297 -5.35 -20.10 29.96
N LEU A 298 -4.54 -19.25 29.33
CA LEU A 298 -4.92 -17.88 28.98
C LEU A 298 -6.17 -17.85 28.09
N ARG A 299 -6.22 -18.69 27.04
CA ARG A 299 -7.40 -18.82 26.17
C ARG A 299 -8.66 -19.20 26.96
N LYS A 300 -8.53 -20.09 27.95
CA LYS A 300 -9.64 -20.53 28.80
C LYS A 300 -10.10 -19.44 29.77
N VAL A 301 -9.16 -18.82 30.48
CA VAL A 301 -9.44 -17.81 31.53
C VAL A 301 -10.03 -16.54 30.93
N TYR A 302 -9.48 -16.07 29.81
CA TYR A 302 -9.92 -14.85 29.13
C TYR A 302 -10.96 -15.11 28.03
N ALA A 303 -11.56 -16.30 27.97
CA ALA A 303 -12.58 -16.64 26.98
C ALA A 303 -13.73 -15.61 26.88
N PRO A 304 -14.26 -15.03 27.98
CA PRO A 304 -15.29 -13.99 27.88
C PRO A 304 -14.82 -12.75 27.11
N SER A 305 -13.57 -12.33 27.30
CA SER A 305 -12.97 -11.18 26.61
C SER A 305 -12.63 -11.49 25.16
N ILE A 306 -12.14 -12.70 24.88
CA ILE A 306 -11.77 -13.14 23.53
C ILE A 306 -13.02 -13.28 22.65
N ARG A 307 -14.15 -13.74 23.19
CA ARG A 307 -15.41 -13.94 22.44
C ARG A 307 -16.08 -12.65 21.99
N ARG A 308 -15.62 -11.49 22.46
CA ARG A 308 -16.12 -10.18 22.01
C ARG A 308 -15.85 -9.95 20.52
N ASP A 309 -14.77 -10.54 19.99
CA ASP A 309 -14.49 -10.59 18.55
C ASP A 309 -14.30 -12.06 18.11
N PRO A 310 -15.22 -12.62 17.29
CA PRO A 310 -15.10 -13.97 16.78
C PRO A 310 -13.79 -14.26 16.03
N GLN A 311 -13.21 -13.26 15.34
CA GLN A 311 -11.98 -13.42 14.55
C GLN A 311 -10.76 -13.76 15.41
N PHE A 312 -10.77 -13.40 16.70
CA PHE A 312 -9.64 -13.68 17.60
C PHE A 312 -9.36 -15.17 17.75
N HIS A 313 -10.37 -16.03 17.65
CA HIS A 313 -10.16 -17.48 17.71
C HIS A 313 -9.29 -17.96 16.55
N SER A 314 -9.56 -17.48 15.34
CA SER A 314 -8.77 -17.81 14.15
C SER A 314 -7.32 -17.34 14.27
N TYR A 315 -7.10 -16.12 14.79
CA TYR A 315 -5.74 -15.64 15.07
C TYR A 315 -5.03 -16.50 16.11
N LEU A 316 -5.72 -16.85 17.19
CA LEU A 316 -5.14 -17.67 18.26
C LEU A 316 -4.83 -19.09 17.80
N ASP A 317 -5.60 -19.66 16.88
CA ASP A 317 -5.29 -20.95 16.28
C ASP A 317 -4.05 -20.88 15.37
N GLU A 318 -3.90 -19.81 14.60
CA GLU A 318 -2.66 -19.55 13.83
C GLU A 318 -1.44 -19.32 14.72
N ILE A 319 -1.62 -18.59 15.83
CA ILE A 319 -0.56 -18.38 16.84
C ILE A 319 -0.16 -19.73 17.45
N ALA A 320 -1.13 -20.55 17.85
CA ALA A 320 -0.85 -21.88 18.40
C ALA A 320 -0.08 -22.77 17.42
N HIS A 321 -0.49 -22.75 16.15
CA HIS A 321 0.19 -23.47 15.08
C HIS A 321 1.63 -22.98 14.88
N ARG A 322 1.83 -21.67 14.85
CA ARG A 322 3.13 -21.10 14.52
C ARG A 322 4.15 -21.26 15.64
N TYR A 323 3.77 -20.90 16.86
CA TYR A 323 4.68 -20.85 18.02
C TYR A 323 4.80 -22.20 18.73
N TYR A 324 3.76 -23.04 18.72
CA TYR A 324 3.74 -24.32 19.45
C TYR A 324 3.52 -25.55 18.56
N LYS A 325 3.43 -25.39 17.24
CA LYS A 325 3.24 -26.49 16.26
C LYS A 325 1.95 -27.29 16.49
N VAL A 326 0.94 -26.68 17.09
CA VAL A 326 -0.39 -27.27 17.23
C VAL A 326 -1.05 -27.39 15.85
N ALA A 327 -1.72 -28.51 15.58
CA ALA A 327 -2.43 -28.70 14.32
C ALA A 327 -3.59 -27.70 14.20
N ARG A 328 -3.78 -27.15 13.01
CA ARG A 328 -4.93 -26.26 12.73
C ARG A 328 -6.23 -27.07 12.84
N PRO A 329 -7.30 -26.51 13.44
CA PRO A 329 -8.60 -27.18 13.46
C PRO A 329 -9.10 -27.44 12.03
N SER A 330 -9.57 -28.65 11.74
CA SER A 330 -9.95 -29.12 10.40
C SER A 330 -11.24 -28.49 9.81
N GLY A 331 -11.59 -27.28 10.22
CA GLY A 331 -12.77 -26.54 9.75
C GLY A 331 -12.74 -25.03 10.01
N GLY A 332 -11.64 -24.50 10.56
CA GLY A 332 -11.42 -23.06 10.67
C GLY A 332 -10.96 -22.54 9.32
N GLY A 333 -11.72 -21.62 8.73
CA GLY A 333 -11.39 -21.00 7.43
C GLY A 333 -9.92 -20.60 7.40
N ASP A 334 -9.24 -21.05 6.35
CA ASP A 334 -7.79 -20.92 6.15
C ASP A 334 -7.44 -19.42 6.12
N PHE A 335 -7.15 -18.81 7.26
CA PHE A 335 -6.86 -17.37 7.36
C PHE A 335 -5.69 -16.99 6.44
N MET A 336 -4.68 -17.88 6.36
CA MET A 336 -3.61 -17.78 5.38
C MET A 336 -4.08 -18.04 3.94
N GLY A 337 -4.96 -19.02 3.73
CA GLY A 337 -5.59 -19.28 2.44
C GLY A 337 -6.37 -18.07 1.92
N GLY A 338 -7.18 -17.41 2.75
CA GLY A 338 -7.91 -16.19 2.43
C GLY A 338 -7.00 -14.98 2.22
N LEU A 339 -5.94 -14.84 3.02
CA LEU A 339 -4.93 -13.79 2.84
C LEU A 339 -4.15 -13.97 1.52
N LEU A 340 -3.72 -15.21 1.21
CA LEU A 340 -3.03 -15.53 -0.05
C LEU A 340 -3.96 -15.49 -1.27
N GLN A 341 -5.21 -15.95 -1.13
CA GLN A 341 -6.21 -15.95 -2.19
C GLN A 341 -6.73 -14.54 -2.49
N MET A 342 -6.86 -13.66 -1.49
CA MET A 342 -7.14 -12.23 -1.72
C MET A 342 -5.90 -11.43 -2.17
N LEU A 343 -4.68 -11.84 -1.81
CA LEU A 343 -3.45 -11.30 -2.41
C LEU A 343 -3.30 -11.70 -3.89
N MET A 344 -3.95 -12.80 -4.32
CA MET A 344 -4.00 -13.23 -5.72
C MET A 344 -5.23 -12.72 -6.49
N GLY A 345 -6.23 -12.14 -5.81
CA GLY A 345 -7.52 -11.69 -6.36
C GLY A 345 -7.60 -10.24 -6.79
#